data_AF-A0A955HZD5-F1
#
_entry.id   AF-A0A955HZD5-F1
#
_cell.length_a   1.000
_cell.length_b   1.000
_cell.length_c   1.000
_cell.angle_alpha   90.00
_cell.angle_beta   90.00
_cell.angle_gamma   90.00
#
_symmetry.space_group_name_H-M   'P 1'
#
loop_
_entity.id
_entity.type
_entity.pdbx_description
1 polymer ?
#
loop_
_entity_poly.entity_id
_entity_poly.type
_entity_poly.pdbx_seq_one_letter_code
_entity_poly.pdbx_strand_id
1 'polypeptide(L)' 'MDTNMLTKIEGDQYKKRPDVKVGDTVRLHMRIKEGDKERIQVFEGIVISLKGSGMSKTMTVRKISMGVGVERIVPFH' A
#
# COMPACT_ATOMS: atom_id res chain seq x y z
N MET A 1 -25.87 -6.10 -12.18
CA MET A 1 -24.94 -6.24 -11.04
C MET A 1 -25.15 -5.04 -10.15
N ASP A 2 -25.62 -5.23 -8.92
CA ASP A 2 -25.98 -4.14 -8.00
C ASP A 2 -24.73 -3.49 -7.39
N THR A 3 -24.16 -2.52 -8.10
CA THR A 3 -22.99 -1.72 -7.68
C THR A 3 -23.21 -0.98 -6.35
N ASN A 4 -24.46 -0.69 -6.00
CA ASN A 4 -24.81 0.13 -4.84
C ASN A 4 -24.50 -0.55 -3.48
N MET A 5 -24.61 -1.89 -3.42
CA MET A 5 -24.27 -2.65 -2.21
C MET A 5 -22.75 -2.72 -2.00
N LEU A 6 -21.98 -2.92 -3.08
CA LEU A 6 -20.52 -2.94 -3.01
C LEU A 6 -19.95 -1.61 -2.51
N THR A 7 -20.41 -0.50 -3.07
CA THR A 7 -19.91 0.83 -2.67
C THR A 7 -20.17 1.13 -1.19
N LYS A 8 -21.30 0.65 -0.64
CA LYS A 8 -21.62 0.79 0.79
C LYS A 8 -20.66 0.01 1.69
N ILE A 9 -20.31 -1.22 1.31
CA ILE A 9 -19.39 -2.07 2.08
C ILE A 9 -17.95 -1.54 1.98
N GLU A 10 -17.55 -1.06 0.81
CA GLU A 10 -16.21 -0.50 0.61
C GLU A 10 -15.99 0.80 1.40
N GLY A 11 -17.04 1.62 1.59
CA GLY A 11 -17.00 2.88 2.34
C GLY A 11 -16.29 2.79 3.70
N ASP A 12 -16.63 1.76 4.48
CA ASP A 12 -16.10 1.57 5.84
C ASP A 12 -14.63 1.12 5.86
N GLN A 13 -14.12 0.58 4.75
CA GLN A 13 -12.76 0.09 4.65
C GLN A 13 -11.76 1.17 4.21
N TYR A 14 -12.24 2.36 3.80
CA TYR A 14 -11.36 3.44 3.35
C TYR A 14 -10.56 4.00 4.53
N LYS A 15 -9.24 3.82 4.48
CA LYS A 15 -8.34 4.51 5.40
C LYS A 15 -7.99 5.89 4.86
N LYS A 16 -8.17 6.91 5.70
CA LYS A 16 -7.66 8.26 5.45
C LYS A 16 -6.13 8.21 5.48
N ARG A 17 -5.50 8.50 4.34
CA ARG A 17 -4.05 8.56 4.17
C ARG A 17 -3.66 9.88 3.52
N PRO A 18 -2.41 10.34 3.63
CA PRO A 18 -1.92 11.47 2.85
C PRO A 18 -2.14 11.24 1.36
N ASP A 19 -2.35 12.31 0.61
CA ASP A 19 -2.30 12.22 -0.85
C ASP A 19 -0.89 11.82 -1.27
N VAL A 20 -0.80 10.78 -2.09
CA VAL A 20 0.45 10.24 -2.61
C VAL A 20 0.39 10.23 -4.12
N LYS A 21 1.49 10.64 -4.76
CA LYS A 21 1.69 10.69 -6.21
C LYS A 21 2.88 9.83 -6.61
N VAL A 22 2.95 9.49 -7.90
CA VAL A 22 4.15 8.87 -8.48
C VAL A 22 5.31 9.86 -8.38
N GLY A 23 6.45 9.38 -7.91
CA GLY A 23 7.64 10.18 -7.60
C GLY A 23 7.82 10.49 -6.11
N ASP A 24 6.77 10.36 -5.29
CA ASP A 24 6.88 10.63 -3.87
C ASP A 24 7.70 9.56 -3.14
N THR A 25 8.42 9.96 -2.09
CA THR A 25 9.07 9.02 -1.18
C THR A 25 8.13 8.71 -0.02
N VAL A 26 7.87 7.43 0.24
CA VAL A 26 6.92 6.98 1.26
C VAL A 26 7.58 6.00 2.22
N ARG A 27 7.13 6.01 3.48
CA ARG A 27 7.49 5.03 4.52
C ARG A 27 6.32 4.09 4.81
N LEU A 28 6.41 2.86 4.33
CA LEU A 28 5.43 1.82 4.60
C LEU A 28 5.78 1.08 5.89
N HIS A 29 4.88 1.15 6.87
CA HIS A 29 5.01 0.41 8.12
C HIS A 29 4.32 -0.94 7.97
N MET A 30 5.08 -1.96 7.61
CA MET A 30 4.54 -3.30 7.38
C MET A 30 4.62 -4.12 8.66
N ARG A 31 3.49 -4.64 9.11
CA ARG A 31 3.46 -5.66 10.17
C ARG A 31 3.88 -7.00 9.57
N ILE A 32 4.94 -7.57 10.11
CA ILE A 32 5.43 -8.91 9.76
C ILE A 32 5.16 -9.81 10.96
N LYS A 33 4.51 -10.94 10.72
CA LYS A 33 4.24 -11.97 11.71
C LYS A 33 5.10 -13.20 11.40
N GLU A 34 5.94 -13.59 12.34
CA GLU A 34 6.87 -14.72 12.26
C GLU A 34 6.55 -15.66 13.44
N GLY A 35 5.65 -16.62 13.21
CA GLY A 35 5.09 -17.45 14.29
C GLY A 35 4.27 -16.60 15.27
N ASP A 36 4.66 -16.65 16.55
CA ASP A 36 4.02 -15.88 17.63
C ASP A 36 4.58 -14.47 17.80
N LYS A 37 5.66 -14.12 17.09
CA LYS A 37 6.28 -12.78 17.16
C LYS A 37 5.76 -11.88 16.06
N GLU A 38 5.45 -10.64 16.44
CA GLU A 38 5.08 -9.58 15.51
C GLU A 38 6.10 -8.44 15.57
N ARG A 39 6.50 -7.93 14.40
CA ARG A 39 7.35 -6.73 14.28
C ARG A 39 6.83 -5.80 13.21
N ILE A 40 7.08 -4.50 13.38
CA ILE A 40 6.86 -3.50 12.34
C ILE A 40 8.17 -3.30 11.58
N GLN A 41 8.19 -3.65 10.31
CA GLN A 41 9.29 -3.37 9.41
C GLN A 41 8.93 -2.16 8.54
N VAL A 42 9.83 -1.17 8.52
CA VAL A 42 9.67 0.01 7.66
C VAL A 42 10.28 -0.27 6.29
N PHE A 43 9.48 -0.06 5.25
CA PHE A 43 9.91 -0.06 3.86
C PHE A 43 9.80 1.35 3.30
N GLU A 44 10.94 2.03 3.23
CA GLU A 44 11.06 3.36 2.64
C GLU A 44 11.50 3.25 1.18
N GLY A 45 10.80 3.95 0.28
CA GLY A 45 11.15 3.96 -1.13
C GLY A 45 10.30 4.94 -1.94
N ILE A 46 10.57 5.00 -3.24
CA ILE A 46 9.90 5.89 -4.18
C ILE A 46 8.67 5.19 -4.76
N VAL A 47 7.56 5.91 -4.86
CA VAL A 47 6.35 5.44 -5.53
C VAL A 47 6.57 5.50 -7.03
N ILE A 48 6.51 4.35 -7.68
CA ILE A 48 6.72 4.24 -9.14
C ILE A 48 5.41 4.04 -9.91
N SER A 49 4.32 3.66 -9.22
CA SER A 49 3.03 3.41 -9.85
C SER A 49 1.89 3.50 -8.83
N LEU A 50 0.77 4.06 -9.27
CA LEU A 50 -0.53 4.00 -8.60
C LEU A 50 -1.54 3.43 -9.60
N LYS A 51 -2.25 2.37 -9.23
CA LYS A 51 -3.17 1.65 -10.13
C LYS A 51 -4.51 1.35 -9.44
N GLY A 52 -5.56 1.21 -10.24
CA GLY A 52 -6.90 0.91 -9.76
C GLY A 52 -7.62 2.12 -9.16
N SER A 53 -8.81 1.87 -8.64
CA SER A 53 -9.68 2.88 -8.03
C SER A 53 -10.38 2.30 -6.80
N GLY A 54 -10.84 3.19 -5.92
CA GLY A 54 -11.53 2.82 -4.69
C GLY A 54 -10.73 1.87 -3.80
N MET A 55 -11.36 0.82 -3.27
CA MET A 55 -10.72 -0.16 -2.40
C MET A 55 -9.63 -0.99 -3.11
N SER A 56 -9.77 -1.18 -4.42
CA SER A 56 -8.80 -1.91 -5.24
C SER A 56 -7.54 -1.10 -5.58
N LYS A 57 -7.46 0.17 -5.14
CA LYS A 57 -6.33 1.04 -5.41
C LYS A 57 -5.05 0.46 -4.80
N THR A 58 -4.03 0.27 -5.62
CA THR A 58 -2.72 -0.24 -5.23
C THR A 58 -1.61 0.76 -5.52
N MET A 59 -0.53 0.65 -4.77
CA MET A 59 0.66 1.47 -4.89
C MET A 59 1.89 0.57 -5.00
N THR A 60 2.76 0.86 -5.95
CA THR A 60 4.06 0.19 -6.11
C THR A 60 5.16 1.10 -5.60
N VAL A 61 5.91 0.62 -4.61
CA VAL A 61 7.03 1.33 -4.00
C VAL A 61 8.33 0.57 -4.29
N ARG A 62 9.35 1.28 -4.77
CA ARG A 62 10.65 0.71 -5.13
C ARG A 62 11.74 1.29 -4.22
N LYS A 63 12.65 0.42 -3.77
CA LYS A 63 13.90 0.82 -3.11
C LYS A 63 15.07 -0.04 -3.54
N ILE A 64 16.29 0.44 -3.33
CA ILE A 64 17.49 -0.41 -3.38
C ILE A 64 17.74 -0.97 -1.98
N SER A 65 17.83 -2.29 -1.87
CA SER A 65 18.12 -3.00 -0.63
C SER A 65 19.34 -3.86 -0.85
N MET A 66 20.45 -3.56 -0.16
CA MET A 66 21.70 -4.33 -0.28
C MET A 66 22.17 -4.51 -1.73
N GLY A 67 22.11 -3.43 -2.53
CA GLY A 67 22.51 -3.44 -3.95
C GLY A 67 21.48 -4.04 -4.91
N VAL A 68 20.37 -4.62 -4.43
CA VAL A 68 19.32 -5.20 -5.26
C VAL A 68 18.09 -4.30 -5.27
N GLY A 69 17.51 -4.08 -6.46
CA GLY A 69 16.23 -3.38 -6.59
C GLY A 69 15.08 -4.25 -6.07
N VAL A 70 14.34 -3.73 -5.08
CA VAL A 70 13.18 -4.41 -4.50
C VAL A 70 11.94 -3.53 -4.70
N GLU A 71 10.89 -4.14 -5.24
CA GLU A 71 9.59 -3.52 -5.41
C GLU A 71 8.56 -4.20 -4.51
N ARG A 72 7.65 -3.40 -3.95
CA ARG A 72 6.49 -3.89 -3.22
C ARG A 72 5.23 -3.24 -3.77
N ILE A 73 4.26 -4.08 -4.10
CA ILE A 73 2.91 -3.67 -4.46
C ILE A 73 2.05 -3.82 -3.20
N VAL A 74 1.42 -2.74 -2.77
CA VAL A 74 0.60 -2.72 -1.56
C VAL A 74 -0.76 -2.09 -1.83
N PRO A 75 -1.82 -2.53 -1.13
CA PRO A 75 -3.09 -1.80 -1.10
C PRO A 75 -2.90 -0.38 -0.54
N PHE A 76 -3.53 0.60 -1.19
CA PHE A 76 -3.48 1.98 -0.74
C PHE A 76 -4.39 2.22 0.46
N HIS A 77 -5.47 1.47 0.63
CA HIS A 77 -6.37 1.54 1.79
C HIS A 77 -6.05 0.44 2.80
#